data_AF-A0A524ADK7-F1
#
_entry.id   AF-A0A524ADK7-F1
#
_cell.length_a   1.000
_cell.length_b   1.000
_cell.length_c   1.000
_cell.angle_alpha   90.00
_cell.angle_beta   90.00
_cell.angle_gamma   90.00
#
_symmetry.space_group_name_H-M   'P 1'
#
loop_
_entity.id
_entity.type
_entity.pdbx_description
1 polymer ?
#
loop_
_entity_poly.entity_id
_entity_poly.type
_entity_poly.pdbx_seq_one_letter_code
_entity_poly.pdbx_strand_id
1 'polypeptide(L)' 'CTSLGIPTADVLSLRKAVEVELKISQLISLKEAAEHTGLSHGYLRQLANKGTLEAVKFGTRWITTLANVDKYMASRKKTE' A
#
# COMPACT_ATOMS: atom_id res chain seq x y z
N CYS A 1 -2.26 -18.62 -40.95
CA CYS A 1 -1.59 -19.50 -39.97
C CYS A 1 -0.21 -18.92 -39.73
N THR A 2 0.25 -18.45 -38.58
CA THR A 2 -0.36 -18.04 -37.31
C THR A 2 0.57 -16.93 -36.79
N SER A 3 0.10 -16.14 -35.83
CA SER A 3 0.95 -15.35 -34.94
C SER A 3 1.41 -14.01 -35.51
N LEU A 4 0.47 -13.06 -35.51
CA LEU A 4 0.81 -11.68 -35.18
C LEU A 4 1.55 -11.69 -33.83
N GLY A 5 2.88 -11.60 -33.88
CA GLY A 5 3.72 -11.43 -32.71
C GLY A 5 3.54 -10.03 -32.16
N ILE A 6 2.43 -9.80 -31.45
CA ILE A 6 2.33 -8.66 -30.54
C ILE A 6 3.42 -8.89 -29.49
N PRO A 7 4.41 -7.99 -29.32
CA PRO A 7 5.38 -8.14 -28.26
C PRO A 7 4.65 -8.06 -26.92
N THR A 8 4.46 -9.20 -26.25
CA THR A 8 3.89 -9.32 -24.90
C THR A 8 4.73 -8.61 -23.82
N ALA A 9 5.84 -7.98 -24.20
CA ALA A 9 6.70 -7.19 -23.32
C ALA A 9 6.17 -5.77 -23.04
N ASP A 10 5.31 -5.20 -23.90
CA ASP A 10 4.86 -3.80 -23.76
C ASP A 10 3.70 -3.64 -22.75
N VAL A 11 2.90 -4.71 -22.55
CA VAL A 11 1.77 -4.71 -21.60
C VAL A 11 2.22 -4.66 -20.13
N LEU A 12 3.49 -4.96 -19.83
CA LEU A 12 4.03 -4.89 -18.47
C LEU A 12 4.48 -3.46 -18.08
N SER A 13 4.89 -2.65 -19.07
CA SER A 13 5.29 -1.24 -18.85
C SER A 13 4.09 -0.31 -18.67
N LEU A 14 2.99 -0.55 -19.39
CA LEU A 14 1.73 0.17 -19.21
C LEU A 14 1.08 -0.06 -17.83
N ARG A 15 1.24 -1.26 -17.27
CA ARG A 15 0.79 -1.57 -15.89
C ARG A 15 1.53 -0.77 -14.82
N LYS A 16 2.81 -0.47 -15.03
CA LYS A 16 3.64 0.24 -14.05
C LYS A 16 3.34 1.74 -14.02
N ALA A 17 2.92 2.32 -15.15
CA ALA A 17 2.52 3.72 -15.25
C ALA A 17 1.09 3.95 -14.71
N VAL A 18 0.16 3.02 -14.97
CA VAL A 18 -1.20 3.08 -14.37
C VAL A 18 -1.18 2.95 -12.85
N GLU A 19 -0.15 2.34 -12.27
CA GLU A 19 0.01 2.26 -10.82
C GLU A 19 0.44 3.59 -10.19
N VAL A 20 0.91 4.57 -10.98
CA VAL A 20 1.42 5.85 -10.45
C VAL A 20 0.30 6.87 -10.26
N GLU A 21 -0.72 6.87 -11.11
CA GLU A 21 -1.80 7.87 -11.06
C GLU A 21 -2.82 7.61 -9.94
N LEU A 22 -2.90 6.37 -9.43
CA LEU A 22 -3.75 6.01 -8.29
C LEU A 22 -3.13 6.33 -6.90
N LYS A 23 -1.87 6.76 -6.82
CA LYS A 23 -1.12 6.78 -5.54
C LYS A 23 -1.50 7.91 -4.58
N ILE A 24 -2.07 9.02 -5.05
CA ILE A 24 -2.42 10.14 -4.17
C ILE A 24 -3.74 9.89 -3.45
N SER A 25 -4.72 9.29 -4.14
CA SER A 25 -6.05 8.97 -3.56
C SER A 25 -6.00 7.84 -2.53
N GLN A 26 -4.90 7.08 -2.50
CA GLN A 26 -4.71 5.97 -1.57
C GLN A 26 -3.96 6.38 -0.30
N LEU A 27 -3.51 7.64 -0.20
CA LEU A 27 -2.92 8.20 1.01
C LEU A 27 -4.02 8.48 2.01
N ILE A 28 -4.09 7.66 3.04
CA ILE A 28 -5.05 7.77 4.12
C ILE A 28 -4.35 8.12 5.43
N SER A 29 -5.05 8.87 6.28
CA SER A 29 -4.57 9.10 7.63
C SER A 29 -4.56 7.78 8.42
N LEU A 30 -3.72 7.69 9.47
CA LEU A 30 -3.78 6.52 10.36
C LEU A 30 -5.17 6.31 10.97
N LYS A 31 -5.98 7.37 11.10
CA LYS A 31 -7.33 7.29 11.67
C LYS A 31 -8.25 6.53 10.73
N GLU A 32 -8.22 6.87 9.45
CA GLU A 32 -8.98 6.14 8.43
C GLU A 32 -8.47 4.71 8.30
N ALA A 33 -7.16 4.50 8.36
CA ALA A 33 -6.57 3.16 8.32
C ALA A 33 -7.06 2.28 9.48
N ALA A 34 -7.21 2.88 10.67
CA ALA A 34 -7.75 2.22 11.85
C ALA A 34 -9.21 1.78 11.64
N GLU A 35 -10.04 2.66 11.08
CA GLU A 35 -11.45 2.36 10.77
C GLU A 35 -11.57 1.23 9.71
N HIS A 36 -10.72 1.25 8.68
CA HIS A 36 -10.72 0.21 7.65
C HIS A 36 -10.25 -1.17 8.13
N THR A 37 -9.24 -1.20 9.01
CA THR A 37 -8.64 -2.47 9.45
C THR A 37 -9.18 -2.98 10.78
N GLY A 38 -10.00 -2.17 11.46
CA GLY A 38 -10.44 -2.43 12.83
C GLY A 38 -9.30 -2.37 13.87
N LEU A 39 -8.12 -1.89 13.48
CA LEU A 39 -6.98 -1.74 14.40
C LEU A 39 -7.04 -0.39 15.12
N SER A 40 -6.43 -0.31 16.29
CA SER A 40 -6.34 0.96 17.02
C SER A 40 -5.37 1.94 16.34
N HIS A 41 -5.77 3.22 16.22
CA HIS A 41 -4.90 4.30 15.72
C HIS A 41 -3.54 4.35 16.44
N GLY A 42 -3.55 4.18 17.78
CA GLY A 42 -2.33 4.15 18.58
C GLY A 42 -1.40 2.97 18.22
N TYR A 43 -1.98 1.81 17.91
CA TYR A 43 -1.23 0.62 17.50
C TYR A 43 -0.57 0.83 16.13
N LEU A 44 -1.32 1.35 15.15
CA LEU A 44 -0.76 1.69 13.83
C LEU A 44 0.35 2.76 13.94
N ARG A 45 0.19 3.74 14.84
CA ARG A 45 1.24 4.73 15.13
C ARG A 45 2.49 4.06 15.71
N GLN A 46 2.36 3.10 16.63
CA GLN A 46 3.52 2.36 17.14
C GLN A 46 4.21 1.57 16.04
N LEU A 47 3.47 0.91 15.15
CA LEU A 47 4.03 0.18 14.00
C LEU A 47 4.78 1.10 13.03
N ALA A 48 4.22 2.29 12.77
CA ALA A 48 4.86 3.32 11.97
C ALA A 48 6.17 3.81 12.62
N ASN A 49 6.18 4.06 13.94
CA ASN A 49 7.40 4.44 14.65
C ASN A 49 8.45 3.32 14.68
N LYS A 50 8.02 2.06 14.72
CA LYS A 50 8.92 0.89 14.65
C LYS A 50 9.47 0.64 13.24
N GLY A 51 8.93 1.31 12.22
CA GLY A 51 9.29 1.09 10.81
C GLY A 51 8.77 -0.23 10.23
N THR A 52 7.90 -0.95 10.96
CA THR A 52 7.29 -2.19 10.46
C THR A 52 6.14 -1.92 9.49
N LEU A 53 5.50 -0.77 9.63
CA LEU A 53 4.48 -0.28 8.72
C LEU A 53 5.06 0.86 7.88
N GLU A 54 4.97 0.75 6.55
CA GLU A 54 5.36 1.80 5.62
C GLU A 54 4.40 2.99 5.74
N ALA A 55 4.81 3.99 6.51
CA ALA A 55 4.08 5.24 6.73
C ALA A 55 5.05 6.43 6.68
N VAL A 56 4.56 7.55 6.17
CA VAL A 56 5.31 8.81 6.08
C VAL A 56 4.80 9.77 7.14
N LYS A 57 5.72 10.36 7.89
CA LYS A 57 5.40 11.41 8.84
C LYS A 57 5.21 12.73 8.08
N PHE A 58 4.00 13.26 8.11
CA PHE A 58 3.65 14.54 7.51
C PHE A 58 3.28 15.53 8.63
N GLY A 59 4.26 16.34 9.05
CA GLY A 59 4.14 17.23 10.21
C GLY A 59 3.93 16.44 11.50
N THR A 60 2.79 16.66 12.16
CA THR A 60 2.39 15.95 13.40
C THR A 60 1.65 14.65 13.11
N ARG A 61 1.18 14.45 11.87
CA ARG A 61 0.36 13.29 11.49
C ARG A 61 1.20 12.25 10.78
N TRP A 62 0.76 11.01 10.87
CA TRP A 62 1.28 9.91 10.09
C TRP A 62 0.28 9.59 8.99
N ILE A 63 0.80 9.44 7.77
CA ILE A 63 0.03 9.11 6.59
C ILE A 63 0.54 7.76 6.09
N THR A 64 -0.38 6.89 5.74
CA THR A 64 -0.06 5.56 5.20
C THR A 64 -0.94 5.30 3.98
N THR A 65 -0.68 4.20 3.29
CA THR A 65 -1.48 3.77 2.15
C THR A 65 -2.22 2.50 2.54
N LEU A 66 -3.47 2.33 2.12
CA LEU A 66 -4.23 1.09 2.37
C LEU A 66 -3.43 -0.15 1.93
N ALA A 67 -2.77 -0.08 0.77
CA ALA A 67 -1.92 -1.14 0.27
C ALA A 67 -0.77 -1.52 1.22
N ASN A 68 -0.19 -0.56 1.94
CA ASN A 68 0.89 -0.82 2.89
C ASN A 68 0.37 -1.50 4.16
N VAL A 69 -0.81 -1.10 4.61
CA VAL A 69 -1.48 -1.74 5.75
C VAL A 69 -1.88 -3.18 5.38
N ASP A 70 -2.43 -3.39 4.18
CA ASP A 70 -2.81 -4.72 3.71
C ASP A 70 -1.58 -5.64 3.54
N LYS A 71 -0.48 -5.13 2.97
CA LYS A 71 0.83 -5.83 2.94
C LYS A 71 1.29 -6.22 4.33
N TYR A 72 1.17 -5.32 5.30
CA TYR A 72 1.53 -5.63 6.69
C TYR A 72 0.64 -6.75 7.26
N MET A 73 -0.67 -6.70 7.02
CA MET A 73 -1.59 -7.77 7.44
C MET A 73 -1.25 -9.12 6.78
N ALA A 74 -0.92 -9.13 5.49
CA ALA A 74 -0.50 -10.31 4.76
C ALA A 74 0.83 -10.89 5.28
N SER A 75 1.78 -10.02 5.69
CA SER A 75 3.04 -10.45 6.30
C SER A 75 2.83 -11.16 7.64
N ARG A 76 1.83 -10.73 8.42
CA ARG A 76 1.50 -11.34 9.72
C ARG A 76 1.01 -12.77 9.57
N LYS A 77 0.19 -13.06 8.55
CA LYS A 77 -0.39 -14.38 8.29
C LYS A 77 0.63 -15.47 7.93
N LYS A 78 1.88 -15.12 7.60
CA LYS A 78 2.95 -16.09 7.30
C LYS A 78 3.58 -16.76 8.53
N THR A 79 3.23 -16.31 9.74
CA THR A 79 3.85 -16.79 10.98
C THR A 79 2.89 -17.61 11.87
N GLU A 80 1.66 -17.88 11.41
CA GLU A 80 0.72 -18.78 12.08
C GLU A 80 0.67 -20.17 11.42
#